data_AF-A0AAD9LZE0-F1
#
_entry.id   AF-A0AAD9LZE0-F1
#
_cell.length_a   1.000
_cell.length_b   1.000
_cell.length_c   1.000
_cell.angle_alpha   90.00
_cell.angle_beta   90.00
_cell.angle_gamma   90.00
#
_symmetry.space_group_name_H-M   'P 1'
#
loop_
_entity.id
_entity.type
_entity.pdbx_description
1 polymer ?
#
loop_
_entity_poly.entity_id
_entity_poly.type
_entity_poly.pdbx_seq_one_letter_code
_entity_poly.pdbx_strand_id
1 'polypeptide(L)'
;MPKGFEFCCILKFVAKHDRTAPAVSATGPLNEVLQWSVRQQALYHTIDLPGKTKHTTTILVNPSICLWNSIKAEFGASRPALKKATSWATIPTLIFESLTVNWGDYVGSLHRAVELLKLDAQSTNPSRPNIGETNTSSLNTALEVMDRLQTASHVLESNIRTILEIRREAESSPAPWDSFEKFGEKLRFLCCAEEVARELEFQQGHVRSIISRLEAVTMMVRDLINVRNTLTMERMTARTIREAYTMRVIALLTLCFLPPTFIAARDFSTWITLKS
;
A
#
# COMPACT_ATOMS: atom_id res chain seq x y z
N MET A 1 4.84 38.09 30.96
CA MET A 1 4.36 36.86 31.66
C MET A 1 4.92 35.66 30.93
N PRO A 2 5.58 34.71 31.61
CA PRO A 2 6.07 33.50 30.96
C PRO A 2 4.87 32.75 30.37
N LYS A 3 4.89 32.50 29.07
CA LYS A 3 3.87 31.68 28.41
C LYS A 3 4.13 30.22 28.77
N GLY A 4 3.07 29.48 29.11
CA GLY A 4 3.12 28.03 29.21
C GLY A 4 3.56 27.39 27.90
N PHE A 5 3.97 26.12 27.95
CA PHE A 5 4.27 25.35 26.75
C PHE A 5 3.05 24.51 26.39
N GLU A 6 2.50 24.75 25.21
CA GLU A 6 1.31 24.08 24.70
C GLU A 6 1.58 23.59 23.28
N PHE A 7 1.25 22.33 23.01
CA PHE A 7 1.26 21.83 21.64
C PHE A 7 0.17 20.79 21.41
N CYS A 8 -0.31 20.76 20.18
CA CYS A 8 -1.33 19.85 19.69
C CYS A 8 -0.84 19.24 18.38
N CYS A 9 -0.88 17.92 18.27
CA CYS A 9 -0.48 17.24 17.04
C CYS A 9 -1.36 16.03 16.74
N ILE A 10 -1.46 15.74 15.45
CA ILE A 10 -2.11 14.54 14.92
C ILE A 10 -1.02 13.71 14.27
N LEU A 11 -0.79 12.51 14.80
CA LEU A 11 0.21 11.58 14.30
C LEU A 11 -0.48 10.33 13.80
N LYS A 12 0.10 9.71 12.78
CA LYS A 12 -0.44 8.49 12.18
C LYS A 12 0.43 7.29 12.53
N PHE A 13 -0.20 6.17 12.87
CA PHE A 13 0.52 4.94 13.22
C PHE A 13 -0.08 3.76 12.46
N VAL A 14 0.72 2.70 12.31
CA VAL A 14 0.24 1.46 11.71
C VAL A 14 -0.29 0.54 12.79
N ALA A 15 -1.46 -0.05 12.56
CA ALA A 15 -2.10 -0.99 13.47
C ALA A 15 -2.40 -2.31 12.74
N LYS A 16 -2.02 -3.42 13.37
CA LYS A 16 -2.42 -4.76 12.94
C LYS A 16 -3.85 -5.04 13.39
N HIS A 17 -4.62 -5.66 12.51
CA HIS A 17 -5.94 -6.20 12.81
C HIS A 17 -5.80 -7.64 13.28
N ASP A 18 -6.36 -7.96 14.45
CA ASP A 18 -6.45 -9.34 14.95
C ASP A 18 -7.50 -10.19 14.23
N ARG A 19 -8.11 -9.68 13.15
CA ARG A 19 -9.08 -10.44 12.37
C ARG A 19 -8.32 -11.54 11.63
N THR A 20 -8.49 -12.77 12.10
CA THR A 20 -8.20 -13.97 11.33
C THR A 20 -8.92 -13.85 9.99
N ALA A 21 -8.15 -13.71 8.91
CA ALA A 21 -8.72 -13.67 7.57
C ALA A 21 -9.59 -14.92 7.38
N PRO A 22 -10.80 -14.81 6.80
CA PRO A 22 -11.62 -15.98 6.50
C PRO A 22 -10.80 -16.97 5.66
N ALA A 23 -10.75 -18.22 6.09
CA ALA A 23 -9.82 -19.26 5.61
C ALA A 23 -9.91 -19.63 4.12
N VAL A 24 -10.73 -18.94 3.33
CA VAL A 24 -11.17 -19.37 1.99
C VAL A 24 -10.31 -18.78 0.86
N SER A 25 -9.39 -17.85 1.12
CA SER A 25 -8.53 -17.27 0.06
C SER A 25 -7.08 -17.02 0.49
N ALA A 26 -6.52 -17.88 1.34
CA ALA A 26 -5.29 -17.65 2.12
C ALA A 26 -3.98 -17.46 1.31
N THR A 27 -3.96 -17.60 -0.01
CA THR A 27 -2.71 -17.60 -0.80
C THR A 27 -2.42 -16.29 -1.55
N GLY A 28 -3.22 -15.24 -1.36
CA GLY A 28 -3.02 -13.97 -2.05
C GLY A 28 -1.92 -13.09 -1.43
N PRO A 29 -1.05 -12.42 -2.23
CA PRO A 29 -0.02 -11.50 -1.75
C PRO A 29 -0.59 -10.31 -0.94
N LEU A 30 -1.85 -9.97 -1.17
CA LEU A 30 -2.56 -8.90 -0.47
C LEU A 30 -3.01 -9.26 0.95
N ASN A 31 -3.16 -10.56 1.27
CA ASN A 31 -3.78 -10.95 2.55
C ASN A 31 -2.99 -10.44 3.76
N GLU A 32 -1.66 -10.48 3.68
CA GLU A 32 -0.81 -9.98 4.75
C GLU A 32 -0.91 -8.45 4.87
N VAL A 33 -0.90 -7.74 3.74
CA VAL A 33 -1.02 -6.27 3.68
C VAL A 33 -2.37 -5.80 4.24
N LEU A 34 -3.46 -6.52 3.95
CA LEU A 34 -4.81 -6.20 4.41
C LEU A 34 -5.01 -6.36 5.92
N GLN A 35 -4.10 -7.03 6.61
CA GLN A 35 -4.10 -7.09 8.08
C GLN A 35 -3.66 -5.75 8.70
N TRP A 36 -3.15 -4.81 7.92
CA TRP A 36 -2.63 -3.55 8.43
C TRP A 36 -3.52 -2.38 8.03
N SER A 37 -3.67 -1.43 8.96
CA SER A 37 -4.33 -0.15 8.71
C SER A 37 -3.49 1.00 9.23
N VAL A 38 -3.47 2.11 8.50
CA VAL A 38 -2.98 3.38 9.03
C VAL A 38 -4.10 4.03 9.83
N ARG A 39 -3.81 4.37 11.09
CA ARG A 39 -4.73 5.03 12.02
C ARG A 39 -4.17 6.36 12.46
N GLN A 40 -5.04 7.21 13.00
CA GLN A 40 -4.69 8.52 13.54
C GLN A 40 -4.80 8.49 15.05
N GLN A 41 -3.83 9.10 15.73
CA GLN A 41 -3.89 9.47 17.14
C GLN A 41 -3.67 10.97 17.27
N ALA A 42 -4.33 11.59 18.24
CA ALA A 42 -4.13 13.01 18.53
C ALA A 42 -3.61 13.18 19.96
N LEU A 43 -2.66 14.10 20.12
CA LEU A 43 -2.09 14.51 21.38
C LEU A 43 -2.35 15.99 21.55
N TYR A 44 -2.95 16.34 22.68
CA TYR A 44 -2.94 17.70 23.21
C TYR A 44 -2.18 17.69 24.53
N HIS A 45 -1.16 18.52 24.65
CA HIS A 45 -0.35 18.64 25.85
C HIS A 45 -0.14 20.10 26.20
N THR A 46 -0.50 20.48 27.42
CA THR A 46 -0.27 21.82 27.95
C THR A 46 0.40 21.75 29.32
N ILE A 47 1.32 22.69 29.53
CA ILE A 47 2.07 22.88 30.76
C ILE A 47 1.84 24.32 31.21
N ASP A 48 1.03 24.47 32.26
CA ASP A 48 0.80 25.76 32.88
C ASP A 48 1.94 26.12 33.82
N LEU A 49 2.48 27.32 33.62
CA LEU A 49 3.40 28.02 34.52
C LEU A 49 2.74 29.40 34.74
N PRO A 50 2.50 29.96 35.95
CA PRO A 50 3.13 29.69 37.27
C PRO A 50 2.18 29.77 38.51
N GLY A 51 2.71 29.60 39.73
CA GLY A 51 2.08 30.09 40.97
C GLY A 51 2.27 29.24 42.22
N LYS A 52 1.62 28.07 42.30
CA LYS A 52 1.68 27.15 43.45
C LYS A 52 1.39 25.68 43.10
N THR A 53 0.73 25.40 41.98
CA THR A 53 0.45 24.03 41.51
C THR A 53 0.80 23.89 40.03
N LYS A 54 1.75 23.00 39.74
CA LYS A 54 2.12 22.62 38.38
C LYS A 54 0.98 21.77 37.82
N HIS A 55 0.19 22.31 36.89
CA HIS A 55 -0.82 21.54 36.18
C HIS A 55 -0.27 21.15 34.80
N THR A 56 -0.20 19.85 34.56
CA THR A 56 0.12 19.29 33.25
C THR A 56 -1.14 18.57 32.80
N THR A 57 -1.73 19.06 31.71
CA THR A 57 -2.92 18.45 31.13
C THR A 57 -2.51 17.76 29.84
N THR A 58 -2.81 16.46 29.76
CA THR A 58 -2.56 15.67 28.55
C THR A 58 -3.84 14.99 28.15
N ILE A 59 -4.27 15.22 26.92
CA ILE A 59 -5.43 14.57 26.31
C ILE A 59 -4.91 13.75 25.14
N LEU A 60 -5.24 12.46 25.18
CA LEU A 60 -4.82 11.49 24.18
C LEU A 60 -6.07 10.89 23.54
N VAL A 61 -6.17 11.00 22.22
CA VAL A 61 -7.31 10.51 21.45
C VAL A 61 -6.86 9.34 20.58
N ASN A 62 -7.57 8.21 20.69
CA ASN A 62 -7.32 6.99 19.93
C ASN A 62 -5.86 6.48 20.01
N PRO A 63 -5.31 6.24 21.22
CA PRO A 63 -3.94 5.77 21.36
C PRO A 63 -3.71 4.42 20.69
N SER A 64 -2.51 4.21 20.16
CA SER A 64 -2.09 2.88 19.73
C SER A 64 -2.07 1.89 20.90
N ILE A 65 -2.28 0.60 20.61
CA ILE A 65 -2.22 -0.45 21.65
C ILE A 65 -0.84 -0.48 22.29
N CYS A 66 0.22 -0.33 21.49
CA CYS A 66 1.60 -0.24 21.96
C CYS A 66 1.78 0.93 22.93
N LEU A 67 1.31 2.13 22.57
CA LEU A 67 1.35 3.31 23.43
C LEU A 67 0.58 3.09 24.74
N TRP A 68 -0.63 2.54 24.65
CA TRP A 68 -1.47 2.28 25.81
C TRP A 68 -0.80 1.31 26.79
N ASN A 69 -0.15 0.27 26.26
CA ASN A 69 0.61 -0.68 27.08
C ASN A 69 1.84 -0.02 27.72
N SER A 70 2.57 0.83 27.00
CA SER A 70 3.70 1.59 27.56
C SER A 70 3.26 2.56 28.66
N ILE A 71 2.14 3.26 28.47
CA ILE A 71 1.53 4.12 29.51
C ILE A 71 1.14 3.27 30.72
N LYS A 72 0.49 2.12 30.52
CA LYS A 72 0.15 1.22 31.64
C LYS A 72 1.38 0.68 32.36
N ALA A 73 2.47 0.39 31.65
CA ALA A 73 3.71 -0.05 32.28
C ALA A 73 4.31 1.05 33.14
N GLU A 74 4.33 2.29 32.64
CA GLU A 74 4.89 3.45 33.33
C GLU A 74 4.05 3.87 34.54
N PHE A 75 2.72 3.90 34.41
CA PHE A 75 1.81 4.46 35.42
C PHE A 75 0.99 3.42 36.19
N GLY A 76 0.80 2.20 35.67
CA GLY A 76 -0.10 1.19 36.22
C GLY A 76 0.52 0.25 37.25
N ALA A 77 1.84 0.08 37.27
CA ALA A 77 2.52 -0.86 38.16
C ALA A 77 2.82 -0.32 39.58
N SER A 78 2.55 0.97 39.85
CA SER A 78 2.94 1.60 41.12
C SER A 78 1.73 1.88 42.01
N ARG A 79 1.68 1.22 43.18
CA ARG A 79 0.87 1.67 44.34
C ARG A 79 1.16 3.16 44.63
N PRO A 80 0.21 3.91 45.23
CA PRO A 80 0.21 5.38 45.32
C PRO A 80 1.24 5.97 46.31
N ALA A 81 2.38 5.31 46.52
CA ALA A 81 3.49 5.87 47.27
C ALA A 81 4.25 6.87 46.38
N LEU A 82 3.79 8.13 46.41
CA LEU A 82 4.56 9.35 46.17
C LEU A 82 5.74 9.21 45.17
N LYS A 83 5.45 8.84 43.91
CA LYS A 83 6.48 8.93 42.88
C LYS A 83 6.59 10.39 42.41
N LYS A 84 7.85 10.87 42.38
CA LYS A 84 8.32 12.13 41.81
C LYS A 84 7.41 12.64 40.69
N ALA A 85 7.15 13.96 40.70
CA ALA A 85 6.43 14.65 39.64
C ALA A 85 6.88 14.12 38.27
N THR A 86 5.96 13.48 37.54
CA THR A 86 6.23 12.92 36.22
C THR A 86 6.79 14.04 35.33
N SER A 87 7.88 13.74 34.62
CA SER A 87 8.44 14.68 33.64
C SER A 87 7.35 15.00 32.62
N TRP A 88 7.30 16.27 32.21
CA TRP A 88 6.39 16.71 31.16
C TRP A 88 6.65 16.00 29.82
N ALA A 89 7.91 15.60 29.60
CA ALA A 89 8.35 14.95 28.37
C ALA A 89 7.95 13.47 28.29
N THR A 90 7.59 12.82 29.41
CA THR A 90 7.35 11.37 29.44
C THR A 90 6.27 10.95 28.45
N ILE A 91 5.08 11.57 28.47
CA ILE A 91 4.00 11.17 27.56
C ILE A 91 4.33 11.47 26.09
N PRO A 92 4.82 12.68 25.73
CA PRO A 92 5.27 12.95 24.36
C PRO A 92 6.34 11.97 23.84
N THR A 93 7.34 11.64 24.67
CA THR A 93 8.37 10.65 24.34
C THR A 93 7.75 9.28 24.06
N LEU A 94 6.88 8.76 24.95
CA LEU A 94 6.21 7.48 24.74
C LEU A 94 5.37 7.46 23.45
N ILE A 95 4.74 8.58 23.10
CA ILE A 95 3.97 8.72 21.87
C ILE A 95 4.90 8.59 20.66
N PHE A 96 6.00 9.32 20.62
CA PHE A 96 6.96 9.26 19.52
C PHE A 96 7.57 7.87 19.36
N GLU A 97 8.00 7.24 20.45
CA GLU A 97 8.53 5.87 20.44
C GLU A 97 7.50 4.86 19.92
N SER A 98 6.21 5.03 20.27
CA SER A 98 5.15 4.14 19.80
C SER A 98 4.89 4.21 18.29
N LEU A 99 5.31 5.29 17.62
CA LEU A 99 5.05 5.49 16.20
C LEU A 99 5.81 4.50 15.33
N THR A 100 7.04 4.11 15.72
CA THR A 100 7.95 3.33 14.88
C THR A 100 7.66 1.83 14.90
N VAL A 101 7.06 1.34 15.99
CA VAL A 101 6.93 -0.10 16.33
C VAL A 101 6.43 -0.97 15.17
N ASN A 102 5.33 -0.58 14.52
CA ASN A 102 4.66 -1.42 13.53
C ASN A 102 5.05 -1.12 12.07
N TRP A 103 5.88 -0.10 11.81
CA TRP A 103 6.22 0.27 10.44
C TRP A 103 7.10 -0.78 9.76
N GLY A 104 8.08 -1.34 10.46
CA GLY A 104 8.98 -2.34 9.89
C GLY A 104 8.23 -3.57 9.35
N ASP A 105 7.31 -4.11 10.14
CA ASP A 105 6.50 -5.27 9.75
C ASP A 105 5.56 -4.94 8.59
N TYR A 106 4.93 -3.78 8.62
CA TYR A 106 4.02 -3.33 7.56
C TYR A 106 4.76 -3.11 6.24
N VAL A 107 5.87 -2.37 6.25
CA VAL A 107 6.72 -2.16 5.05
C VAL A 107 7.27 -3.49 4.55
N GLY A 108 7.66 -4.39 5.45
CA GLY A 108 8.07 -5.75 5.10
C GLY A 108 6.96 -6.55 4.40
N SER A 109 5.70 -6.43 4.84
CA SER A 109 4.57 -7.07 4.18
C SER A 109 4.30 -6.51 2.78
N LEU A 110 4.42 -5.19 2.59
CA LEU A 110 4.31 -4.55 1.28
C LEU A 110 5.44 -5.00 0.35
N HIS A 111 6.67 -5.08 0.85
CA HIS A 111 7.81 -5.56 0.07
C HIS A 111 7.59 -7.01 -0.40
N ARG A 112 7.15 -7.91 0.49
CA ARG A 112 6.80 -9.29 0.14
C ARG A 112 5.71 -9.36 -0.93
N ALA A 113 4.66 -8.54 -0.82
CA ALA A 113 3.60 -8.48 -1.82
C ALA A 113 4.13 -8.09 -3.21
N VAL A 114 5.06 -7.13 -3.29
CA VAL A 114 5.71 -6.74 -4.55
C VAL A 114 6.59 -7.86 -5.11
N GLU A 115 7.33 -8.59 -4.28
CA GLU A 115 8.12 -9.75 -4.75
C GLU A 115 7.24 -10.86 -5.32
N LEU A 116 6.09 -11.14 -4.69
CA LEU A 116 5.14 -12.11 -5.20
C LEU A 116 4.55 -11.67 -6.55
N LEU A 117 4.21 -10.39 -6.70
CA LEU A 117 3.77 -9.83 -7.99
C LEU A 117 4.82 -9.95 -9.08
N LYS A 118 6.10 -9.74 -8.73
CA LYS A 118 7.22 -9.91 -9.65
C LYS A 118 7.35 -11.37 -10.10
N LEU A 119 7.25 -12.32 -9.18
CA LEU A 119 7.32 -13.75 -9.50
C LEU A 119 6.14 -14.18 -10.39
N ASP A 120 4.94 -13.70 -10.09
CA ASP A 120 3.75 -13.95 -10.89
C ASP A 120 3.90 -13.42 -12.33
N ALA A 121 4.37 -12.17 -12.47
CA ALA A 121 4.68 -11.56 -13.75
C ALA A 121 5.72 -12.35 -14.57
N GLN A 122 6.77 -12.88 -13.92
CA GLN A 122 7.79 -13.71 -14.58
C GLN A 122 7.28 -15.09 -14.99
N SER A 123 6.37 -15.68 -14.21
CA SER A 123 5.77 -16.99 -14.49
C SER A 123 4.78 -16.97 -15.66
N THR A 124 4.37 -15.77 -16.09
CA THR A 124 3.41 -15.54 -17.15
C THR A 124 4.03 -15.85 -18.53
N ASN A 125 3.99 -17.11 -18.94
CA ASN A 125 4.47 -17.53 -20.26
C ASN A 125 3.55 -17.01 -21.38
N PRO A 126 4.03 -16.18 -22.32
CA PRO A 126 3.21 -15.59 -23.38
C PRO A 126 2.59 -16.62 -24.36
N SER A 127 3.05 -17.87 -24.32
CA SER A 127 2.59 -18.95 -25.20
C SER A 127 1.32 -19.67 -24.70
N ARG A 128 0.85 -19.44 -23.47
CA ARG A 128 -0.34 -20.15 -22.93
C ARG A 128 -1.65 -19.39 -23.20
N PRO A 129 -2.72 -20.07 -23.67
CA PRO A 129 -3.95 -19.42 -24.15
C PRO A 129 -4.85 -18.81 -23.05
N ASN A 130 -4.84 -19.34 -21.81
CA ASN A 130 -5.81 -18.97 -20.75
C ASN A 130 -5.36 -17.85 -19.80
N ILE A 131 -4.35 -17.06 -20.16
CA ILE A 131 -3.70 -16.07 -19.25
C ILE A 131 -4.44 -14.71 -19.18
N GLY A 132 -5.53 -14.52 -19.93
CA GLY A 132 -6.22 -13.22 -20.03
C GLY A 132 -6.75 -12.67 -18.70
N GLU A 133 -7.26 -13.55 -17.82
CA GLU A 133 -7.84 -13.19 -16.53
C GLU A 133 -6.78 -13.01 -15.43
N THR A 134 -5.66 -13.74 -15.51
CA THR A 134 -4.58 -13.65 -14.52
C THR A 134 -3.87 -12.29 -14.61
N ASN A 135 -3.64 -11.76 -15.82
CA ASN A 135 -2.90 -10.51 -15.99
C ASN A 135 -3.66 -9.27 -15.52
N THR A 136 -5.00 -9.24 -15.66
CA THR A 136 -5.81 -8.11 -15.18
C THR A 136 -5.91 -8.12 -13.66
N SER A 137 -6.01 -9.30 -13.03
CA SER A 137 -5.98 -9.45 -11.57
C SER A 137 -4.65 -9.01 -10.98
N SER A 138 -3.52 -9.39 -11.58
CA SER A 138 -2.18 -9.00 -11.10
C SER A 138 -1.93 -7.51 -11.25
N LEU A 139 -2.44 -6.88 -12.33
CA LEU A 139 -2.37 -5.43 -12.48
C LEU A 139 -3.22 -4.69 -11.44
N ASN A 140 -4.45 -5.14 -11.19
CA ASN A 140 -5.31 -4.55 -10.15
C ASN A 140 -4.66 -4.67 -8.77
N THR A 141 -4.10 -5.85 -8.47
CA THR A 141 -3.35 -6.08 -7.24
C THR A 141 -2.13 -5.15 -7.12
N ALA A 142 -1.38 -4.96 -8.21
CA ALA A 142 -0.26 -4.03 -8.25
C ALA A 142 -0.69 -2.59 -7.99
N LEU A 143 -1.82 -2.15 -8.55
CA LEU A 143 -2.38 -0.82 -8.31
C LEU A 143 -2.82 -0.63 -6.85
N GLU A 144 -3.44 -1.64 -6.23
CA GLU A 144 -3.80 -1.60 -4.82
C GLU A 144 -2.57 -1.51 -3.91
N VAL A 145 -1.53 -2.30 -4.19
CA VAL A 145 -0.26 -2.23 -3.45
C VAL A 145 0.42 -0.88 -3.66
N MET A 146 0.36 -0.31 -4.86
CA MET A 146 0.88 1.02 -5.18
C MET A 146 0.19 2.12 -4.33
N ASP A 147 -1.14 2.11 -4.27
CA ASP A 147 -1.91 3.06 -3.46
C ASP A 147 -1.53 2.99 -1.96
N ARG A 148 -1.33 1.77 -1.44
CA ARG A 148 -0.88 1.54 -0.07
C ARG A 148 0.53 2.06 0.19
N LEU A 149 1.45 1.87 -0.75
CA LEU A 149 2.83 2.37 -0.67
C LEU A 149 2.87 3.91 -0.74
N GLN A 150 2.10 4.52 -1.64
CA GLN A 150 1.98 5.97 -1.73
C GLN A 150 1.39 6.56 -0.45
N THR A 151 0.31 5.95 0.07
CA THR A 151 -0.26 6.31 1.36
C THR A 151 0.77 6.21 2.48
N ALA A 152 1.53 5.11 2.56
CA ALA A 152 2.58 4.94 3.55
C ALA A 152 3.65 6.04 3.45
N SER A 153 4.11 6.35 2.23
CA SER A 153 5.10 7.41 1.97
C SER A 153 4.62 8.78 2.47
N HIS A 154 3.39 9.17 2.12
CA HIS A 154 2.80 10.44 2.55
C HIS A 154 2.60 10.51 4.06
N VAL A 155 2.20 9.40 4.68
CA VAL A 155 2.00 9.32 6.12
C VAL A 155 3.32 9.48 6.87
N LEU A 156 4.36 8.78 6.43
CA LEU A 156 5.71 8.90 7.00
C LEU A 156 6.23 10.33 6.85
N GLU A 157 6.09 10.93 5.65
CA GLU A 157 6.50 12.31 5.41
C GLU A 157 5.79 13.30 6.35
N SER A 158 4.48 13.15 6.49
CA SER A 158 3.66 13.97 7.38
C SER A 158 4.12 13.86 8.83
N ASN A 159 4.36 12.64 9.33
CA ASN A 159 4.82 12.43 10.70
C ASN A 159 6.21 13.01 10.93
N ILE A 160 7.17 12.78 10.02
CA ILE A 160 8.54 13.32 10.10
C ILE A 160 8.46 14.85 10.21
N ARG A 161 7.70 15.49 9.32
CA ARG A 161 7.53 16.96 9.32
C ARG A 161 6.98 17.46 10.65
N THR A 162 5.89 16.86 11.14
CA THR A 162 5.27 17.25 12.40
C THR A 162 6.21 17.07 13.60
N ILE A 163 6.96 15.98 13.66
CA ILE A 163 7.92 15.73 14.76
C ILE A 163 9.07 16.75 14.72
N LEU A 164 9.61 17.04 13.54
CA LEU A 164 10.69 18.02 13.38
C LEU A 164 10.22 19.45 13.67
N GLU A 165 8.97 19.80 13.35
CA GLU A 165 8.36 21.08 13.72
C GLU A 165 8.19 21.20 15.25
N ILE A 166 7.66 20.16 15.92
CA ILE A 166 7.55 20.14 17.39
C ILE A 166 8.93 20.26 18.03
N ARG A 167 9.93 19.53 17.51
CA ARG A 167 11.31 19.61 17.98
C ARG A 167 11.85 21.03 17.84
N ARG A 168 11.70 21.65 16.66
CA ARG A 168 12.17 23.01 16.39
C ARG A 168 11.53 24.02 17.33
N GLU A 169 10.23 23.91 17.58
CA GLU A 169 9.50 24.78 18.51
C GLU A 169 9.95 24.54 19.95
N ALA A 170 10.19 23.29 20.35
CA ALA A 170 10.73 22.98 21.67
C ALA A 170 12.15 23.52 21.84
N GLU A 171 12.99 23.49 20.79
CA GLU A 171 14.33 24.09 20.78
C GLU A 171 14.28 25.61 20.93
N SER A 172 13.50 26.28 20.08
CA SER A 172 13.39 27.75 20.00
C SER A 172 12.68 28.37 21.20
N SER A 173 11.80 27.62 21.87
CA SER A 173 10.99 28.15 22.97
C SER A 173 11.87 28.57 24.15
N PRO A 174 11.85 29.86 24.54
CA PRO A 174 12.57 30.38 25.69
C PRO A 174 11.90 30.02 27.04
N ALA A 175 10.91 29.12 27.05
CA ALA A 175 10.14 28.68 28.22
C ALA A 175 11.01 27.94 29.28
N PRO A 176 10.55 27.77 30.54
CA PRO A 176 11.36 27.87 31.76
C PRO A 176 12.02 26.55 32.16
N TRP A 177 13.01 26.16 31.36
CA TRP A 177 13.89 25.02 31.63
C TRP A 177 15.07 25.38 32.56
N ASP A 178 15.02 26.54 33.24
CA ASP A 178 16.11 27.15 34.01
C ASP A 178 16.73 26.25 35.09
N SER A 179 15.99 25.23 35.57
CA SER A 179 16.56 24.21 36.44
C SER A 179 17.29 23.15 35.61
N PHE A 180 18.51 22.79 36.01
CA PHE A 180 19.33 21.75 35.38
C PHE A 180 18.57 20.43 35.09
N GLU A 181 17.69 19.99 35.99
CA GLU A 181 16.86 18.78 35.77
C GLU A 181 15.91 18.92 34.57
N LYS A 182 15.28 20.08 34.40
CA LYS A 182 14.39 20.38 33.28
C LYS A 182 15.13 20.51 31.95
N PHE A 183 16.36 20.99 31.98
CA PHE A 183 17.23 21.00 30.79
C PHE A 183 17.54 19.57 30.33
N GLY A 184 17.85 18.65 31.25
CA GLY A 184 18.06 17.24 30.93
C GLY A 184 16.81 16.54 30.38
N GLU A 185 15.62 16.89 30.86
CA GLU A 185 14.35 16.42 30.30
C GLU A 185 14.10 16.93 28.87
N LYS A 186 14.34 18.23 28.63
CA LYS A 186 14.27 18.81 27.29
C LYS A 186 15.23 18.10 26.33
N LEU A 187 16.49 17.89 26.72
CA LEU A 187 17.47 17.24 25.86
C LEU A 187 17.05 15.82 25.50
N ARG A 188 16.57 15.02 26.46
CA ARG A 188 16.04 13.67 26.20
C ARG A 188 14.87 13.67 25.24
N PHE A 189 13.94 14.62 25.41
CA PHE A 189 12.82 14.79 24.49
C PHE A 189 13.29 15.10 23.06
N LEU A 190 14.23 16.04 22.90
CA LEU A 190 14.78 16.43 21.60
C LEU A 190 15.54 15.28 20.93
N CYS A 191 16.36 14.54 21.69
CA CYS A 191 17.06 13.35 21.19
C CYS A 191 16.07 12.27 20.73
N CYS A 192 15.04 11.98 21.53
CA CYS A 192 13.99 11.02 21.17
C CYS A 192 13.26 11.44 19.88
N ALA A 193 12.86 12.72 19.77
CA ALA A 193 12.22 13.23 18.56
C ALA A 193 13.10 13.07 17.32
N GLU A 194 14.40 13.32 17.45
CA GLU A 194 15.36 13.14 16.35
C GLU A 194 15.57 11.67 15.97
N GLU A 195 15.72 10.78 16.96
CA GLU A 195 15.89 9.34 16.73
C GLU A 195 14.66 8.75 16.04
N VAL A 196 13.47 9.11 16.50
CA VAL A 196 12.20 8.69 15.88
C VAL A 196 12.08 9.25 14.47
N ALA A 197 12.42 10.51 14.24
CA ALA A 197 12.42 11.09 12.89
C ALA A 197 13.37 10.34 11.95
N ARG A 198 14.59 10.03 12.39
CA ARG A 198 15.57 9.25 11.61
C ARG A 198 15.07 7.85 11.27
N GLU A 199 14.43 7.17 12.22
CA GLU A 199 13.85 5.84 11.97
C GLU A 199 12.69 5.94 10.94
N LEU A 200 11.81 6.93 11.06
CA LEU A 200 10.74 7.13 10.08
C LEU A 200 11.28 7.50 8.69
N GLU A 201 12.38 8.28 8.60
CA GLU A 201 13.08 8.58 7.35
C GLU A 201 13.66 7.31 6.70
N PHE A 202 14.25 6.42 7.51
CA PHE A 202 14.72 5.12 7.05
C PHE A 202 13.58 4.29 6.44
N GLN A 203 12.45 4.18 7.16
CA GLN A 203 11.26 3.48 6.64
C GLN A 203 10.71 4.15 5.36
N GLN A 204 10.74 5.48 5.28
CA GLN A 204 10.32 6.22 4.09
C GLN A 204 11.23 5.94 2.89
N GLY A 205 12.54 5.89 3.10
CA GLY A 205 13.51 5.49 2.08
C GLY A 205 13.24 4.08 1.56
N HIS A 206 12.91 3.15 2.46
CA HIS A 206 12.54 1.79 2.09
C HIS A 206 11.25 1.75 1.25
N VAL A 207 10.20 2.47 1.68
CA VAL A 207 8.94 2.59 0.91
C VAL A 207 9.18 3.14 -0.49
N ARG A 208 9.99 4.21 -0.63
CA ARG A 208 10.34 4.77 -1.95
C ARG A 208 11.04 3.75 -2.85
N SER A 209 11.96 2.96 -2.29
CA SER A 209 12.63 1.88 -3.04
C SER A 209 11.64 0.83 -3.53
N ILE A 210 10.67 0.43 -2.69
CA ILE A 210 9.63 -0.54 -3.06
C ILE A 210 8.73 0.03 -4.17
N ILE A 211 8.37 1.32 -4.11
CA ILE A 211 7.60 2.00 -5.17
C ILE A 211 8.31 1.88 -6.51
N SER A 212 9.60 2.26 -6.59
CA SER A 212 10.35 2.19 -7.85
C SER A 212 10.45 0.75 -8.39
N ARG A 213 10.54 -0.25 -7.51
CA ARG A 213 10.52 -1.67 -7.93
C ARG A 213 9.16 -2.07 -8.49
N LEU A 214 8.07 -1.65 -7.84
CA LEU A 214 6.71 -1.96 -8.30
C LEU A 214 6.39 -1.26 -9.62
N GLU A 215 6.87 -0.03 -9.84
CA GLU A 215 6.77 0.66 -11.12
C GLU A 215 7.46 -0.14 -12.23
N ALA A 216 8.69 -0.63 -11.99
CA ALA A 216 9.40 -1.47 -12.94
C ALA A 216 8.66 -2.78 -13.25
N VAL A 217 8.09 -3.45 -12.24
CA VAL A 217 7.26 -4.65 -12.43
C VAL A 217 6.01 -4.32 -13.23
N THR A 218 5.35 -3.20 -12.94
CA THR A 218 4.13 -2.78 -13.65
C THR A 218 4.42 -2.45 -15.12
N MET A 219 5.55 -1.80 -15.41
CA MET A 219 6.00 -1.58 -16.80
C MET A 219 6.25 -2.90 -17.52
N MET A 220 6.98 -3.84 -16.89
CA MET A 220 7.23 -5.16 -17.46
C MET A 220 5.92 -5.91 -17.78
N VAL A 221 4.94 -5.89 -16.87
CA VAL A 221 3.62 -6.51 -17.09
C VAL A 221 2.91 -5.84 -18.27
N ARG A 222 2.94 -4.51 -18.39
CA ARG A 222 2.35 -3.78 -19.52
C ARG A 222 3.02 -4.15 -20.84
N ASP A 223 4.34 -4.23 -20.87
CA ASP A 223 5.10 -4.62 -22.07
C ASP A 223 4.77 -6.05 -22.51
N LEU A 224 4.66 -6.99 -21.56
CA LEU A 224 4.23 -8.36 -21.83
C LEU A 224 2.81 -8.42 -22.41
N ILE A 225 1.88 -7.62 -21.90
CA ILE A 225 0.52 -7.49 -22.44
C ILE A 225 0.57 -6.94 -23.87
N ASN A 226 1.38 -5.91 -24.13
CA ASN A 226 1.53 -5.32 -25.46
C ASN A 226 2.10 -6.33 -26.48
N VAL A 227 3.17 -7.04 -26.13
CA VAL A 227 3.76 -8.10 -26.99
C VAL A 227 2.72 -9.17 -27.32
N ARG A 228 1.92 -9.58 -26.33
CA ARG A 228 0.85 -10.56 -26.55
C ARG A 228 -0.23 -10.04 -27.49
N ASN A 229 -0.66 -8.80 -27.34
CA ASN A 229 -1.68 -8.21 -28.21
C ASN A 229 -1.19 -8.21 -29.67
N THR A 230 0.07 -7.86 -29.89
CA THR A 230 0.71 -7.93 -31.22
C THR A 230 0.72 -9.36 -31.78
N LEU A 231 1.18 -10.36 -31.00
CA LEU A 231 1.20 -11.76 -31.44
C LEU A 231 -0.20 -12.33 -31.72
N THR A 232 -1.20 -11.90 -30.93
CA THR A 232 -2.59 -12.34 -31.10
C THR A 232 -3.19 -11.73 -32.37
N MET A 233 -2.89 -10.46 -32.64
CA MET A 233 -3.29 -9.78 -33.87
C MET A 233 -2.61 -10.39 -35.10
N GLU A 234 -1.32 -10.74 -35.01
CA GLU A 234 -0.59 -11.44 -36.08
C GLU A 234 -1.23 -12.81 -36.38
N ARG A 235 -1.55 -13.59 -35.35
CA ARG A 235 -2.24 -14.89 -35.50
C ARG A 235 -3.64 -14.74 -36.09
N MET A 236 -4.41 -13.74 -35.66
CA MET A 236 -5.72 -13.47 -36.25
C MET A 236 -5.58 -13.09 -37.72
N THR A 237 -4.62 -12.22 -38.06
CA THR A 237 -4.34 -11.83 -39.44
C THR A 237 -3.96 -13.03 -40.30
N ALA A 238 -3.08 -13.91 -39.80
CA ALA A 238 -2.69 -15.14 -40.49
C ALA A 238 -3.88 -16.10 -40.70
N ARG A 239 -4.78 -16.20 -39.71
CA ARG A 239 -6.03 -16.97 -39.84
C ARG A 239 -6.97 -16.36 -40.88
N THR A 240 -7.20 -15.05 -40.84
CA THR A 240 -8.03 -14.33 -41.81
C THR A 240 -7.49 -14.50 -43.24
N ILE A 241 -6.17 -14.44 -43.43
CA ILE A 241 -5.54 -14.71 -44.74
C ILE A 241 -5.84 -16.12 -45.21
N ARG A 242 -5.69 -17.13 -44.32
CA ARG A 242 -5.99 -18.53 -44.63
C ARG A 242 -7.46 -18.73 -44.95
N GLU A 243 -8.37 -18.15 -44.16
CA GLU A 243 -9.82 -18.21 -44.38
C GLU A 243 -10.23 -17.56 -45.70
N ALA A 244 -9.68 -16.38 -46.01
CA ALA A 244 -9.92 -15.71 -47.29
C ALA A 244 -9.41 -16.56 -48.48
N TYR A 245 -8.25 -17.22 -48.33
CA TYR A 245 -7.75 -18.14 -49.34
C TYR A 245 -8.68 -19.35 -49.51
N THR A 246 -9.09 -20.00 -48.42
CA THR A 246 -10.05 -21.11 -48.46
C THR A 246 -11.38 -20.69 -49.09
N MET A 247 -11.90 -19.51 -48.75
CA MET A 247 -13.13 -18.96 -49.32
C MET A 247 -12.99 -18.74 -50.83
N ARG A 248 -11.83 -18.24 -51.30
CA ARG A 248 -11.55 -18.11 -52.74
C ARG A 248 -11.53 -19.47 -53.44
N VAL A 249 -10.89 -20.48 -52.84
CA VAL A 249 -10.86 -21.83 -53.41
C VAL A 249 -12.27 -22.43 -53.50
N ILE A 250 -13.07 -22.30 -52.45
CA ILE A 250 -14.47 -22.76 -52.45
C ILE A 250 -15.28 -22.03 -53.54
N ALA A 251 -15.15 -20.71 -53.65
CA ALA A 251 -15.84 -19.93 -54.66
C ALA A 251 -15.47 -20.37 -56.08
N LEU A 252 -14.18 -20.60 -56.35
CA LEU A 252 -13.71 -21.12 -57.63
C LEU A 252 -14.27 -22.52 -57.93
N LEU A 253 -14.24 -23.43 -56.94
CA LEU A 253 -14.84 -24.75 -57.09
C LEU A 253 -16.34 -24.65 -57.39
N THR A 254 -17.09 -23.82 -56.65
CA THR A 254 -18.53 -23.63 -56.91
C THR A 254 -18.80 -23.08 -58.31
N LEU A 255 -18.00 -22.14 -58.81
CA LEU A 255 -18.15 -21.61 -60.17
C LEU A 255 -17.89 -22.68 -61.25
N CYS A 256 -16.93 -23.58 -61.04
CA CYS A 256 -16.67 -24.68 -61.97
C CYS A 256 -17.79 -25.75 -61.97
N PHE A 257 -18.39 -26.04 -60.81
CA PHE A 257 -19.38 -27.11 -60.67
C PHE A 257 -20.84 -26.63 -60.79
N LEU A 258 -21.12 -25.33 -60.74
CA LEU A 258 -22.48 -24.79 -60.90
C LEU A 258 -23.05 -25.09 -62.31
N PRO A 259 -22.39 -24.73 -63.43
CA PRO A 259 -22.99 -24.91 -64.76
C PRO A 259 -23.30 -26.38 -65.11
N PRO A 260 -22.41 -27.36 -64.84
CA PRO A 260 -22.69 -28.77 -65.09
C PRO A 260 -23.86 -29.31 -64.25
N THR A 261 -24.02 -28.87 -63.00
CA THR A 261 -25.12 -29.32 -62.14
C THR A 261 -26.47 -28.79 -62.61
N PHE A 262 -26.54 -27.55 -63.11
CA PHE A 262 -27.75 -27.02 -63.75
C PHE A 262 -28.12 -27.78 -65.03
N ILE A 263 -27.13 -28.14 -65.85
CA ILE A 263 -27.36 -28.92 -67.07
C ILE A 263 -27.86 -30.33 -66.72
N ALA A 264 -27.19 -31.03 -65.80
CA ALA A 264 -27.59 -32.36 -65.35
C ALA A 264 -29.00 -32.38 -64.73
N ALA A 265 -29.36 -31.37 -63.93
CA ALA A 265 -30.70 -31.25 -63.35
C ALA A 265 -31.78 -30.98 -64.42
N ARG A 266 -31.47 -30.17 -65.44
CA ARG A 266 -32.36 -29.91 -66.57
C ARG A 266 -32.62 -31.19 -67.37
N ASP A 267 -31.56 -31.94 -67.69
CA ASP A 267 -31.66 -33.18 -68.46
C ASP A 267 -32.39 -34.29 -67.71
N PHE A 268 -32.24 -34.34 -66.38
CA PHE A 268 -33.01 -35.26 -65.53
C PHE A 268 -34.50 -34.91 -65.48
N SER A 269 -34.86 -33.62 -65.43
CA SER A 269 -36.24 -33.14 -65.43
C SER A 269 -36.97 -33.42 -66.76
N THR A 270 -36.29 -33.21 -67.89
CA THR A 270 -36.84 -33.56 -69.22
C THR A 270 -37.03 -35.05 -69.39
N TRP A 271 -36.15 -35.88 -68.81
CA TRP A 271 -36.32 -37.35 -68.85
C TRP A 271 -37.54 -37.83 -68.04
N ILE A 272 -37.86 -37.19 -66.92
CA ILE A 272 -39.04 -37.54 -66.11
C ILE A 272 -40.34 -37.14 -66.82
N THR A 273 -40.39 -35.97 -67.46
CA THR A 273 -41.58 -35.52 -68.21
C THR A 273 -41.85 -36.31 -69.49
N LEU A 274 -40.82 -36.95 -70.08
CA LEU A 274 -40.99 -37.89 -71.20
C LEU A 274 -41.49 -39.28 -70.78
N LYS A 275 -41.53 -39.58 -69.47
CA LYS A 275 -42.00 -40.86 -68.92
C LYS A 275 -43.38 -40.81 -68.24
N SER A 276 -43.98 -39.62 -68.09
CA SER A 276 -45.37 -39.45 -67.64
C SER A 276 -46.30 -39.25 -68.83
#